data_AF-A0A511TET2-F1
#
_entry.id   AF-A0A511TET2-F1
#
_cell.length_a   1.000
_cell.length_b   1.000
_cell.length_c   1.000
_cell.angle_alpha   90.00
_cell.angle_beta   90.00
_cell.angle_gamma   90.00
#
_symmetry.space_group_name_H-M   'P 1'
#
loop_
_entity.id
_entity.type
_entity.pdbx_description
1 polymer ?
#
loop_
_entity_poly.entity_id
_entity_poly.type
_entity_poly.pdbx_seq_one_letter_code
_entity_poly.pdbx_strand_id
1 'polypeptide(L)'
;MTIQYTRHQVPRGTFPDAETHDKLYLIKSVSVLRATYQIRLLAFKAVEIRKRLVLVVPKHCKFHSSLKTLIRTTGRTIQREAM
;
A
#
# COMPACT_ATOMS: atom_id res chain seq x y z
N MET A 1 -0.94 -16.43 -24.44
CA MET A 1 -1.79 -16.47 -23.23
C MET A 1 -2.79 -15.33 -23.32
N THR A 2 -4.07 -15.63 -23.50
CA THR A 2 -5.12 -14.61 -23.68
C THR A 2 -5.71 -14.29 -22.31
N ILE A 3 -5.46 -13.09 -21.80
CA ILE A 3 -5.98 -12.64 -20.51
C ILE A 3 -7.47 -12.30 -20.69
N GLN A 4 -8.35 -13.14 -20.15
CA GLN A 4 -9.80 -12.93 -20.14
C GLN A 4 -10.15 -11.91 -19.06
N TYR A 5 -10.56 -10.71 -19.46
CA TYR A 5 -10.96 -9.67 -18.52
C TYR A 5 -12.39 -9.87 -18.03
N THR A 6 -12.65 -9.60 -16.75
CA THR A 6 -13.98 -9.70 -16.14
C THR A 6 -14.92 -8.61 -16.66
N ARG A 7 -16.21 -8.93 -16.85
CA ARG A 7 -17.30 -8.05 -17.34
C ARG A 7 -17.40 -6.68 -16.65
N HIS A 8 -16.93 -6.55 -15.41
CA HIS A 8 -16.94 -5.31 -14.64
C HIS A 8 -15.52 -4.86 -14.30
N GLN A 9 -14.82 -4.27 -15.27
CA GLN A 9 -13.53 -3.59 -15.05
C GLN A 9 -13.73 -2.19 -14.43
N VAL A 10 -14.46 -2.10 -13.32
CA VAL A 10 -14.67 -0.82 -12.65
C VAL A 10 -13.45 -0.53 -11.77
N PRO A 11 -12.76 0.62 -11.94
CA PRO A 11 -11.72 1.05 -11.03
C PRO A 11 -12.29 1.07 -9.60
N ARG A 12 -11.74 0.25 -8.71
CA ARG A 12 -12.18 0.23 -7.31
C ARG A 12 -11.31 1.18 -6.51
N GLY A 13 -11.95 2.09 -5.78
CA GLY A 13 -11.27 2.88 -4.76
C GLY A 13 -10.76 2.01 -3.61
N THR A 14 -9.94 2.60 -2.76
CA THR A 14 -9.50 1.98 -1.51
C THR A 14 -9.52 2.99 -0.38
N PHE A 15 -9.81 2.51 0.83
CA PHE A 15 -9.73 3.28 2.05
C PHE A 15 -8.56 2.79 2.91
N PRO A 16 -7.88 3.72 3.62
CA PRO A 16 -6.96 3.34 4.70
C PRO A 16 -7.76 2.83 5.89
N ASP A 17 -7.11 2.09 6.78
CA ASP A 17 -7.75 1.62 8.02
C ASP A 17 -7.92 2.77 9.03
N ALA A 18 -7.01 3.76 8.98
CA ALA A 18 -7.12 5.00 9.72
C ALA A 18 -6.45 6.16 8.95
N GLU A 19 -6.91 7.38 9.21
CA GLU A 19 -6.37 8.59 8.60
C GLU A 19 -6.17 9.66 9.68
N THR A 20 -5.02 10.33 9.60
CA THR A 20 -4.67 11.48 10.45
C THR A 20 -4.38 12.69 9.56
N HIS A 21 -3.97 13.80 10.15
CA HIS A 21 -3.64 15.00 9.40
C HIS A 21 -2.57 14.75 8.34
N ASP A 22 -1.51 13.98 8.66
CA ASP A 22 -0.33 13.81 7.81
C ASP A 22 -0.08 12.35 7.36
N LYS A 23 -0.89 11.39 7.82
CA LYS A 23 -0.69 9.95 7.53
C LYS A 23 -1.97 9.22 7.16
N LEU A 24 -1.81 8.24 6.28
CA LEU A 24 -2.75 7.16 5.98
C LEU A 24 -2.19 5.87 6.57
N TYR A 25 -2.99 5.14 7.35
CA TYR A 25 -2.57 3.89 7.96
C TYR A 25 -3.17 2.68 7.23
N LEU A 26 -2.35 1.65 7.03
CA LEU A 26 -2.78 0.33 6.57
C LEU A 26 -2.18 -0.74 7.50
N ILE A 27 -3.03 -1.44 8.22
CA ILE A 27 -2.69 -2.46 9.21
C ILE A 27 -2.83 -3.83 8.55
N LYS A 28 -1.75 -4.61 8.54
CA LYS A 28 -1.78 -6.00 8.05
C LYS A 28 -1.00 -6.92 8.97
N SER A 29 -1.69 -7.91 9.54
CA SER A 29 -1.05 -9.02 10.27
C SER A 29 -0.64 -10.12 9.29
N VAL A 30 0.54 -9.98 8.69
CA VAL A 30 1.09 -10.94 7.72
C VAL A 30 2.59 -11.12 7.89
N SER A 31 3.09 -12.31 7.55
CA SER A 31 4.52 -12.62 7.55
C SER A 31 5.27 -12.05 6.33
N VAL A 32 4.59 -11.89 5.19
CA VAL A 32 5.15 -11.31 3.96
C VAL A 32 4.15 -10.35 3.32
N LEU A 33 4.57 -9.12 3.04
CA LEU A 33 3.75 -8.10 2.39
C LEU A 33 4.27 -7.77 0.98
N ARG A 34 3.37 -7.78 -0.01
CA ARG A 34 3.62 -7.46 -1.42
C ARG A 34 3.01 -6.10 -1.79
N ALA A 35 3.42 -5.51 -2.91
CA ALA A 35 2.74 -4.33 -3.48
C ALA A 35 1.37 -4.69 -4.07
N THR A 36 0.41 -4.97 -3.20
CA THR A 36 -0.98 -5.26 -3.58
C THR A 36 -1.62 -4.05 -4.24
N TYR A 37 -2.73 -4.28 -4.95
CA TYR A 37 -3.52 -3.20 -5.53
C TYR A 37 -3.93 -2.14 -4.49
N GLN A 38 -4.33 -2.58 -3.28
CA GLN A 38 -4.66 -1.70 -2.15
C GLN A 38 -3.49 -0.76 -1.80
N ILE A 39 -2.28 -1.31 -1.64
CA ILE A 39 -1.09 -0.52 -1.29
C ILE A 39 -0.72 0.45 -2.41
N ARG A 40 -0.84 0.02 -3.67
CA ARG A 40 -0.55 0.89 -4.83
C ARG A 40 -1.47 2.09 -4.89
N LEU A 41 -2.78 1.86 -4.71
CA LEU A 41 -3.76 2.94 -4.70
C LEU A 41 -3.60 3.87 -3.50
N LEU A 42 -3.35 3.32 -2.30
CA LEU A 42 -3.10 4.15 -1.12
C LEU A 42 -1.81 4.95 -1.23
N ALA A 43 -0.76 4.39 -1.84
CA ALA A 43 0.48 5.11 -2.09
C ALA A 43 0.28 6.25 -3.09
N PHE A 44 -0.46 6.00 -4.18
CA PHE A 44 -0.84 7.03 -5.13
C PHE A 44 -1.64 8.16 -4.45
N LYS A 45 -2.69 7.79 -3.70
CA LYS A 45 -3.50 8.75 -2.92
C LYS A 45 -2.63 9.57 -1.97
N ALA A 46 -1.72 8.92 -1.23
CA ALA A 46 -0.81 9.58 -0.30
C ALA A 46 0.07 10.64 -0.98
N VAL A 47 0.60 10.34 -2.18
CA VAL A 47 1.35 11.31 -2.99
C VAL A 47 0.47 12.49 -3.38
N GLU A 48 -0.73 12.25 -3.94
CA GLU A 48 -1.65 13.31 -4.37
C GLU A 48 -2.00 14.27 -3.23
N ILE A 49 -2.37 13.73 -2.06
CA ILE A 49 -2.81 14.52 -0.92
C ILE A 49 -1.66 14.94 0.01
N ARG A 50 -0.40 14.72 -0.40
CA ARG A 50 0.83 15.05 0.34
C ARG A 50 0.88 14.47 1.76
N LYS A 51 0.37 13.26 1.95
CA LYS A 51 0.44 12.47 3.20
C LYS A 51 1.44 11.33 3.07
N ARG A 52 1.76 10.69 4.19
CA ARG A 52 2.56 9.47 4.24
C ARG A 52 1.65 8.24 4.34
N LEU A 53 1.98 7.18 3.61
CA LEU A 53 1.37 5.86 3.81
C LEU A 53 2.18 5.08 4.84
N VAL A 54 1.60 4.82 6.00
CA VAL A 54 2.21 4.03 7.08
C VAL A 54 1.65 2.61 7.03
N LEU A 55 2.54 1.65 6.77
CA LEU A 55 2.24 0.23 6.80
C LEU A 55 2.53 -0.31 8.20
N VAL A 56 1.47 -0.61 8.96
CA VAL A 56 1.57 -1.20 10.31
C VAL A 56 1.56 -2.72 10.16
N VAL A 57 2.71 -3.33 10.43
CA VAL A 57 2.94 -4.77 10.23
C VAL A 57 3.73 -5.37 11.39
N PRO A 58 3.65 -6.69 11.65
CA PRO A 58 4.48 -7.33 12.66
C PRO A 58 5.98 -7.05 12.44
N LYS A 59 6.76 -6.97 13.53
CA LYS A 59 8.24 -6.76 13.46
C LYS A 59 8.95 -7.76 12.54
N HIS A 60 8.48 -9.01 12.50
CA HIS A 60 9.03 -10.06 11.65
C HIS A 60 8.52 -10.05 10.20
N CYS A 61 7.58 -9.16 9.84
CA CYS A 61 7.05 -9.06 8.48
C CYS A 61 8.14 -8.71 7.48
N LYS A 62 8.23 -9.48 6.39
CA LYS A 62 9.18 -9.25 5.29
C LYS A 62 8.48 -8.53 4.13
N PHE A 63 9.12 -7.51 3.59
CA PHE A 63 8.65 -6.86 2.36
C PHE A 63 9.19 -7.62 1.14
N HIS A 64 8.27 -8.09 0.32
CA HIS A 64 8.59 -8.70 -0.97
C HIS A 64 9.22 -7.68 -1.92
N SER A 65 9.96 -8.15 -2.92
CA SER A 65 10.66 -7.30 -3.91
C SER A 65 9.72 -6.27 -4.55
N SER A 66 8.50 -6.68 -4.90
CA SER A 66 7.48 -5.78 -5.46
C SER A 66 7.14 -4.59 -4.58
N LEU A 67 7.05 -4.77 -3.26
CA LEU A 67 6.81 -3.67 -2.32
C LEU A 67 8.06 -2.80 -2.15
N LYS A 68 9.25 -3.40 -2.08
CA LYS A 68 10.51 -2.66 -2.04
C LYS A 68 10.69 -1.76 -3.25
N THR A 69 10.36 -2.25 -4.45
CA THR A 69 10.38 -1.45 -5.69
C THR A 69 9.41 -0.28 -5.60
N LEU A 70 8.17 -0.53 -5.14
CA LEU A 70 7.19 0.55 -4.97
C LEU A 70 7.66 1.62 -3.99
N ILE A 71 8.26 1.23 -2.86
CA ILE A 71 8.83 2.17 -1.87
C ILE A 71 9.92 3.02 -2.52
N ARG A 72 10.83 2.40 -3.30
CA ARG A 72 11.89 3.15 -4.01
C ARG A 72 11.32 4.15 -5.00
N THR A 73 10.31 3.77 -5.78
CA THR A 73 9.66 4.64 -6.77
C THR A 73 8.91 5.81 -6.12
N THR A 74 8.31 5.59 -4.94
CA THR A 74 7.53 6.60 -4.21
C THR A 74 8.35 7.40 -3.20
N GLY A 75 9.66 7.13 -3.10
CA GLY A 75 10.59 7.81 -2.21
C GLY A 75 10.23 7.63 -0.73
N ARG A 76 10.04 8.73 -0.01
CA ARG A 76 9.75 8.74 1.44
C ARG A 76 8.26 8.62 1.78
N THR A 77 7.40 8.43 0.78
CA THR A 77 5.93 8.41 0.96
C THR A 77 5.48 7.20 1.78
N ILE A 78 6.09 6.02 1.56
CA ILE A 78 5.71 4.79 2.24
C ILE A 78 6.66 4.53 3.42
N GLN A 79 6.11 4.38 4.62
CA GLN A 79 6.85 4.09 5.85
C GLN A 79 6.36 2.79 6.48
N ARG A 80 7.21 2.18 7.29
CA ARG A 80 6.88 0.98 8.06
C ARG A 80 6.81 1.35 9.54
N GLU A 81 5.76 0.87 10.20
CA GLU A 81 5.61 0.93 11.65
C GLU A 81 5.37 -0.49 12.17
N ALA A 82 5.98 -0.81 13.31
CA ALA A 82 5.80 -2.12 13.94
C ALA A 82 4.58 -2.09 14.86
N MET A 83 3.70 -3.09 14.72
CA MET A 83 2.77 -3.46 15.79
C MET A 83 3.49 -4.28 16.87
#